data_AF-A0AAE3GHP9-F1
#
_entry.id   AF-A0AAE3GHP9-F1
#
_cell.length_a   1.000
_cell.length_b   1.000
_cell.length_c   1.000
_cell.angle_alpha   90.00
_cell.angle_beta   90.00
_cell.angle_gamma   90.00
#
_symmetry.space_group_name_H-M   'P 1'
#
loop_
_entity.id
_entity.type
_entity.pdbx_description
1 polymer ?
#
loop_
_entity_poly.entity_id
_entity_poly.type
_entity_poly.pdbx_seq_one_letter_code
_entity_poly.pdbx_strand_id
1 'polypeptide(L)'
;MATYDTEIQWGGPNGQWQADQPLTLSIVNREEGVPNNGAPATGTTVTWSSPNAGNGSITFFDEGSRFQGTAQFPNEGPVGYRGTLAS
;
A
#
# COMPACT_ATOMS: atom_id res chain seq x y z
N MET A 1 -2.74 11.32 -8.12
CA MET A 1 -1.58 10.73 -7.41
C MET A 1 -1.86 10.84 -5.93
N ALA A 2 -1.73 9.73 -5.20
CA ALA A 2 -1.91 9.67 -3.75
C ALA A 2 -0.61 9.17 -3.09
N THR A 3 -0.22 9.80 -1.99
CA THR A 3 0.96 9.43 -1.21
C THR A 3 0.51 8.97 0.17
N TYR A 4 1.10 7.89 0.67
CA TYR A 4 0.76 7.28 1.94
C TYR A 4 2.00 7.17 2.83
N ASP A 5 1.86 7.57 4.10
CA ASP A 5 2.80 7.22 5.15
C ASP A 5 2.57 5.77 5.53
N THR A 6 3.62 4.94 5.49
CA THR A 6 3.47 3.49 5.61
C THR A 6 4.19 2.91 6.82
N GLU A 7 3.72 1.73 7.22
CA GLU A 7 4.31 0.95 8.28
C GLU A 7 4.36 -0.52 7.88
N ILE A 8 5.36 -1.24 8.39
CA ILE A 8 5.56 -2.68 8.19
C ILE A 8 5.53 -3.43 9.52
N GLN A 9 4.99 -4.65 9.50
CA GLN A 9 4.93 -5.54 10.66
C GLN A 9 5.72 -6.83 10.40
N TRP A 10 6.74 -7.07 11.23
CA TRP A 10 7.60 -8.27 11.20
C TRP A 10 7.22 -9.26 12.30
N GLY A 11 7.45 -10.56 12.08
CA GLY A 11 7.24 -11.59 13.12
C GLY A 11 5.79 -12.07 13.24
N GLY A 12 4.97 -11.85 12.21
CA GLY A 12 3.57 -12.28 12.17
C GLY A 12 2.61 -11.33 12.90
N PRO A 13 1.36 -11.76 13.15
CA PRO A 13 0.28 -10.86 13.62
C PRO A 13 0.53 -10.16 14.95
N ASN A 14 1.43 -10.69 15.78
CA ASN A 14 1.78 -10.14 17.10
C ASN A 14 3.03 -9.24 17.05
N GLY A 15 3.61 -9.03 15.86
CA GLY A 15 4.72 -8.11 15.64
C GLY A 15 4.38 -6.66 15.95
N GLN A 16 5.39 -5.84 16.23
CA GLN A 16 5.21 -4.39 16.32
C GLN A 16 5.23 -3.77 14.93
N TRP A 17 4.36 -2.77 14.71
CA TRP A 17 4.40 -1.93 13.51
C TRP A 17 5.54 -0.93 13.62
N GLN A 18 6.27 -0.74 12.52
CA GLN A 18 7.38 0.20 12.43
C GLN A 18 7.20 1.04 11.16
N ALA A 19 7.55 2.33 11.24
CA ALA A 19 7.49 3.23 10.10
C ALA A 19 8.36 2.74 8.93
N ASP A 20 7.88 2.98 7.72
CA ASP A 20 8.53 2.63 6.46
C ASP A 20 8.49 3.81 5.48
N GLN A 21 9.11 3.65 4.30
CA GLN A 21 9.13 4.65 3.25
C GLN A 21 7.71 4.95 2.71
N PRO A 22 7.43 6.21 2.31
CA PRO A 22 6.14 6.54 1.73
C PRO A 22 5.84 5.74 0.45
N LEU A 23 4.58 5.33 0.29
CA LEU A 23 4.09 4.72 -0.94
C LEU A 23 3.40 5.79 -1.79
N THR A 24 3.88 5.99 -3.02
CA THR A 24 3.21 6.86 -4.00
C THR A 24 2.51 6.03 -5.05
N LEU A 25 1.22 6.29 -5.29
CA LEU A 25 0.40 5.58 -6.27
C LEU A 25 -0.12 6.52 -7.35
N SER A 26 0.08 6.08 -8.59
CA SER A 26 -0.51 6.66 -9.80
C SER A 26 -0.94 5.52 -10.71
N ILE A 27 -2.25 5.29 -10.84
CA ILE A 27 -2.81 4.20 -11.64
C ILE A 27 -3.93 4.77 -12.49
N VAL A 28 -3.68 4.86 -13.79
CA VAL A 28 -4.63 5.36 -14.79
C VAL A 28 -4.91 4.24 -15.79
N ASN A 29 -6.18 3.95 -16.05
CA ASN A 29 -6.63 3.05 -17.12
C ASN A 29 -7.66 3.83 -17.98
N ARG A 30 -8.54 3.16 -18.74
CA ARG A 30 -9.63 3.84 -19.46
C ARG A 30 -10.49 4.73 -18.53
N GLU A 31 -10.54 4.36 -17.26
CA GLU A 31 -11.06 5.15 -16.14
C GLU A 31 -9.93 5.38 -15.12
N GLU A 32 -10.06 6.40 -14.27
CA GLU A 32 -9.13 6.66 -13.16
C GLU A 32 -9.41 5.69 -11.99
N GLY A 33 -8.61 4.63 -11.86
CA GLY A 33 -8.66 3.73 -10.69
C GLY A 33 -8.09 4.38 -9.43
N VAL A 34 -7.11 5.26 -9.59
CA VAL A 34 -6.63 6.20 -8.57
C VAL A 34 -6.67 7.60 -9.19
N PRO A 35 -7.52 8.51 -8.68
CA PRO A 35 -7.69 9.80 -9.32
C PRO A 35 -6.43 10.66 -9.31
N ASN A 36 -6.33 11.53 -10.31
CA ASN A 36 -5.20 12.45 -10.43
C ASN A 36 -5.06 13.38 -9.21
N ASN A 37 -6.17 13.71 -8.57
CA ASN A 37 -6.23 14.51 -7.35
C ASN A 37 -7.17 13.89 -6.31
N GLY A 38 -6.83 12.69 -5.83
CA GLY A 38 -7.61 12.04 -4.76
C GLY A 38 -7.14 10.62 -4.44
N ALA A 39 -7.76 10.05 -3.42
CA ALA A 39 -7.50 8.69 -2.98
C ALA A 39 -8.36 7.67 -3.76
N PRO A 40 -7.97 6.38 -3.79
CA PRO A 40 -8.78 5.32 -4.39
C PRO A 40 -10.09 5.11 -3.60
N ALA A 41 -11.16 4.67 -4.27
CA ALA A 41 -12.40 4.33 -3.57
C ALA A 41 -12.21 3.16 -2.59
N THR A 42 -13.01 3.14 -1.52
CA THR A 42 -13.07 1.99 -0.57
C THR A 42 -13.28 0.68 -1.32
N GLY A 43 -12.52 -0.35 -0.95
CA GLY A 43 -12.57 -1.67 -1.57
C GLY A 43 -11.70 -1.81 -2.82
N THR A 44 -11.07 -0.73 -3.30
CA THR A 44 -10.05 -0.84 -4.35
C THR A 44 -8.91 -1.72 -3.85
N THR A 45 -8.46 -2.68 -4.66
CA THR A 45 -7.29 -3.52 -4.37
C THR A 45 -6.22 -3.26 -5.41
N VAL A 46 -4.98 -3.04 -4.93
CA VAL A 46 -3.80 -2.89 -5.78
C VAL A 46 -2.86 -4.05 -5.48
N THR A 47 -2.51 -4.80 -6.52
CA THR A 47 -1.52 -5.86 -6.47
C THR A 47 -0.37 -5.55 -7.41
N TRP A 48 0.87 -5.77 -6.97
CA TRP A 48 2.04 -5.65 -7.82
C TRP A 48 2.95 -6.86 -7.66
N SER A 49 3.69 -7.16 -8.72
CA SER A 49 4.78 -8.11 -8.70
C SER A 49 5.94 -7.57 -9.52
N SER A 50 7.11 -7.48 -8.90
CA SER A 50 8.33 -6.96 -9.52
C SER A 50 9.53 -7.76 -9.04
N PRO A 51 10.38 -8.26 -9.95
CA PRO A 51 11.63 -8.92 -9.58
C PRO A 51 12.57 -8.01 -8.77
N ASN A 52 12.49 -6.69 -8.99
CA ASN A 52 13.42 -5.72 -8.42
C ASN A 52 12.84 -4.91 -7.26
N ALA A 53 11.52 -4.76 -7.20
CA ALA A 53 10.84 -3.95 -6.18
C ALA A 53 10.01 -4.80 -5.19
N GLY A 54 9.99 -6.12 -5.38
CA GLY A 54 9.18 -7.01 -4.57
C GLY A 54 7.73 -7.09 -5.02
N ASN A 55 6.91 -7.69 -4.17
CA ASN A 55 5.50 -7.96 -4.44
C ASN A 55 4.63 -7.37 -3.33
N GLY A 56 3.36 -7.10 -3.63
CA GLY A 56 2.41 -6.73 -2.60
C GLY A 56 0.98 -6.72 -3.06
N SER A 57 0.08 -6.67 -2.08
CA SER A 57 -1.36 -6.66 -2.25
C SER A 57 -1.98 -5.86 -1.12
N ILE A 58 -2.57 -4.71 -1.45
CA ILE A 58 -3.20 -3.79 -0.48
C ILE A 58 -4.65 -3.50 -0.87
N THR A 59 -5.51 -3.33 0.13
CA THR A 59 -6.90 -2.91 -0.06
C THR A 59 -7.14 -1.58 0.65
N PHE A 60 -7.83 -0.66 -0.02
CA PHE A 60 -8.15 0.67 0.48
C PHE A 60 -9.46 0.68 1.26
N PHE A 61 -9.49 1.49 2.33
CA PHE A 61 -10.64 1.67 3.22
C PHE A 61 -10.85 3.16 3.49
N ASP A 62 -12.00 3.48 4.08
CA ASP A 62 -12.34 4.82 4.58
C ASP A 62 -12.10 5.90 3.51
N GLU A 63 -12.68 5.67 2.33
CA GLU A 63 -12.57 6.55 1.14
C GLU A 63 -11.12 6.72 0.66
N GLY A 64 -10.30 5.68 0.85
CA GLY A 64 -8.91 5.66 0.44
C GLY A 64 -7.98 6.39 1.40
N SER A 65 -8.48 6.86 2.55
CA SER A 65 -7.64 7.49 3.59
C SER A 65 -6.69 6.51 4.27
N ARG A 66 -6.93 5.20 4.20
CA ARG A 66 -5.99 4.18 4.64
C ARG A 66 -6.03 2.91 3.78
N PHE A 67 -4.96 2.12 3.84
CA PHE A 67 -4.92 0.76 3.29
C PHE A 67 -4.32 -0.24 4.25
N GLN A 68 -4.61 -1.52 4.03
CA GLN A 68 -3.97 -2.65 4.72
C GLN A 68 -3.74 -3.81 3.73
N GLY A 69 -2.73 -4.63 4.01
CA GLY A 69 -2.39 -5.77 3.19
C GLY A 69 -1.04 -6.37 3.54
N THR A 70 -0.34 -6.86 2.53
CA THR A 70 0.99 -7.46 2.68
C THR A 70 1.95 -6.93 1.61
N ALA A 71 3.23 -6.93 1.95
CA ALA A 71 4.32 -6.68 1.03
C ALA A 71 5.43 -7.70 1.28
N GLN A 72 6.26 -7.93 0.26
CA GLN A 72 7.49 -8.69 0.37
C GLN A 72 8.55 -7.98 -0.48
N PHE A 73 9.54 -7.40 0.18
CA PHE A 73 10.64 -6.70 -0.46
C PHE A 73 11.76 -7.66 -0.87
N PRO A 74 12.66 -7.25 -1.79
CA PRO A 74 13.76 -8.10 -2.24
C PRO A 74 14.62 -8.62 -1.08
N ASN A 75 14.85 -9.93 -1.04
CA ASN A 75 15.63 -10.64 -0.01
C ASN A 75 15.02 -10.60 1.41
N GLU A 76 13.75 -10.21 1.54
CA GLU A 76 13.02 -10.18 2.80
C GLU A 76 11.87 -11.18 2.83
N GLY A 77 11.42 -11.53 4.04
CA GLY A 77 10.19 -12.29 4.25
C GLY A 77 8.95 -11.41 4.06
N PRO A 78 7.75 -12.01 3.92
CA PRO A 78 6.52 -11.24 3.84
C PRO A 78 6.26 -10.48 5.14
N VAL A 79 5.82 -9.24 5.02
CA VAL A 79 5.43 -8.35 6.11
C VAL A 79 3.97 -7.95 6.00
N GLY A 80 3.34 -7.69 7.15
CA GLY A 80 2.10 -6.91 7.18
C GLY A 80 2.40 -5.49 6.70
N TYR A 81 1.54 -4.91 5.87
CA TYR A 81 1.75 -3.59 5.30
C TYR A 81 0.50 -2.73 5.44
N ARG A 82 0.65 -1.50 5.92
CA ARG A 82 -0.45 -0.55 6.03
C ARG A 82 0.03 0.86 5.74
N GLY A 83 -0.89 1.74 5.39
CA GLY A 83 -0.58 3.14 5.24
C GLY A 83 -1.79 4.04 5.44
N THR A 84 -1.49 5.29 5.76
CA THR A 84 -2.46 6.37 5.93
C THR A 84 -2.14 7.47 4.94
N LEU A 85 -3.16 8.08 4.33
CA LEU A 85 -2.99 9.15 3.36
C LEU A 85 -2.18 10.29 3.99
N ALA A 86 -1.08 10.65 3.33
CA ALA A 86 -0.23 11.75 3.76
C ALA A 86 -0.98 13.09 3.59
N SER A 87 -0.82 13.97 4.57
CA SER A 87 -1.40 15.32 4.58
C SER A 87 -0.65 16.32 3.71
#